data_AF-A0A432CDP8-F1
#
_entry.id   AF-A0A432CDP8-F1
#
_cell.length_a   1.000
_cell.length_b   1.000
_cell.length_c   1.000
_cell.angle_alpha   90.00
_cell.angle_beta   90.00
_cell.angle_gamma   90.00
#
_symmetry.space_group_name_H-M   'P 1'
#
loop_
_entity.id
_entity.type
_entity.pdbx_description
1 polymer ?
#
loop_
_entity_poly.entity_id
_entity_poly.type
_entity_poly.pdbx_seq_one_letter_code
_entity_poly.pdbx_strand_id
1 'polypeptide(L)'
;MNTTTKLLNTNKLELIARVGVFGTFLGHGIVAIGINPKWIPLLTTFGLSIKQAIFIMPFIGIMDIIVAVITLFYPIRGILIWATFWAFLTALSRPLSGDPVIEFVERSANWCLPLALLAMQYYPKRNLILE
;
A
#
# COMPACT_ATOMS: atom_id res chain seq x y z
N MET A 1 -16.37 16.06 15.23
CA MET A 1 -16.13 16.74 13.94
C MET A 1 -16.75 15.91 12.85
N ASN A 2 -17.57 16.51 12.00
CA ASN A 2 -18.35 15.78 11.00
C ASN A 2 -17.42 15.48 9.80
N THR A 3 -17.69 14.43 9.03
CA THR A 3 -16.80 13.96 7.94
C THR A 3 -16.40 15.07 6.97
N THR A 4 -17.33 15.97 6.68
CA THR A 4 -17.17 17.14 5.82
C THR A 4 -16.17 18.17 6.37
N THR A 5 -16.14 18.37 7.70
CA THR A 5 -15.20 19.30 8.36
C THR A 5 -13.76 18.76 8.40
N LYS A 6 -13.58 17.44 8.34
CA LYS A 6 -12.24 16.81 8.26
C LYS A 6 -11.64 16.95 6.85
N LEU A 7 -12.45 16.83 5.81
CA LEU A 7 -12.03 17.02 4.41
C LEU A 7 -11.58 18.46 4.11
N LEU A 8 -12.32 19.46 4.59
CA LEU A 8 -12.00 20.88 4.37
C LEU A 8 -10.72 21.37 5.08
N ASN A 9 -10.29 20.67 6.14
CA ASN A 9 -9.05 20.94 6.88
C ASN A 9 -7.95 19.88 6.61
N THR A 10 -8.10 19.06 5.56
CA THR A 10 -7.08 18.07 5.22
C THR A 10 -5.82 18.78 4.74
N ASN A 11 -4.69 18.48 5.39
CA ASN A 11 -3.40 19.01 4.99
C ASN A 11 -3.14 18.65 3.50
N LYS A 12 -2.67 19.60 2.69
CA LYS A 12 -2.32 19.35 1.28
C LYS A 12 -1.37 18.15 1.12
N LEU A 13 -0.42 17.98 2.05
CA LEU A 13 0.51 16.84 2.07
C LEU A 13 -0.22 15.51 2.33
N GLU A 14 -1.21 15.52 3.21
CA GLU A 14 -2.03 14.34 3.49
C GLU A 14 -2.84 13.95 2.24
N LEU A 15 -3.46 14.91 1.55
CA LEU A 15 -4.21 14.65 0.32
C LEU A 15 -3.30 14.08 -0.77
N ILE A 16 -2.11 14.65 -0.97
CA ILE A 16 -1.10 14.14 -1.92
C ILE A 16 -0.72 12.70 -1.55
N ALA A 17 -0.48 12.41 -0.28
CA ALA A 17 -0.14 11.06 0.17
C ALA A 17 -1.29 10.08 -0.08
N ARG A 18 -2.54 10.46 0.21
CA ARG A 18 -3.73 9.63 -0.09
C ARG A 18 -3.84 9.32 -1.57
N VAL A 19 -3.63 10.31 -2.45
CA VAL A 19 -3.67 10.14 -3.91
C VAL A 19 -2.56 9.20 -4.38
N GLY A 20 -1.34 9.32 -3.84
CA GLY A 20 -0.26 8.42 -4.22
C GLY A 20 -0.46 6.98 -3.71
N VAL A 21 -1.00 6.78 -2.51
CA VAL A 21 -1.38 5.43 -2.03
C VAL A 21 -2.49 4.87 -2.91
N PHE A 22 -3.52 5.67 -3.23
CA PHE A 22 -4.59 5.28 -4.14
C PHE A 22 -4.05 4.84 -5.50
N GLY A 23 -3.20 5.64 -6.14
CA GLY A 23 -2.64 5.32 -7.46
C GLY A 23 -1.79 4.04 -7.43
N THR A 24 -0.98 3.87 -6.38
CA THR A 24 -0.16 2.68 -6.18
C THR A 24 -1.03 1.43 -6.09
N PHE A 25 -1.99 1.41 -5.17
CA PHE A 25 -2.83 0.24 -4.92
C PHE A 25 -3.84 -0.02 -6.03
N LEU A 26 -4.43 1.01 -6.64
CA LEU A 26 -5.34 0.84 -7.77
C LEU A 26 -4.60 0.23 -8.98
N GLY A 27 -3.41 0.76 -9.31
CA GLY A 27 -2.60 0.25 -10.41
C GLY A 27 -2.20 -1.21 -10.19
N HIS A 28 -1.73 -1.54 -8.98
CA HIS A 28 -1.39 -2.93 -8.66
C HIS A 28 -2.63 -3.84 -8.68
N GLY A 29 -3.76 -3.35 -8.16
CA GLY A 29 -5.01 -4.10 -8.13
C GLY A 29 -5.52 -4.48 -9.51
N ILE A 30 -5.51 -3.53 -10.46
CA ILE A 30 -5.89 -3.78 -11.86
C ILE A 30 -4.93 -4.80 -12.50
N VAL A 31 -3.63 -4.67 -12.28
CA VAL A 31 -2.61 -5.59 -12.83
C VAL A 31 -2.75 -7.01 -12.25
N ALA A 32 -3.10 -7.14 -10.96
CA ALA A 32 -3.37 -8.44 -10.32
C ALA A 32 -4.63 -9.12 -10.86
N ILE A 33 -5.71 -8.35 -11.07
CA ILE A 33 -6.95 -8.86 -11.68
C ILE A 33 -6.67 -9.38 -13.10
N GLY A 34 -5.78 -8.70 -13.84
CA GLY A 34 -5.30 -9.15 -15.14
C GLY A 34 -4.37 -10.37 -15.12
N ILE A 35 -4.09 -10.95 -13.96
CA ILE A 35 -3.24 -12.14 -13.76
C ILE A 35 -1.86 -11.94 -14.43
N ASN A 36 -1.10 -10.95 -13.94
CA ASN A 36 0.22 -10.67 -14.49
C ASN A 36 1.18 -11.87 -14.30
N PRO A 37 1.69 -12.49 -15.37
CA PRO A 37 2.55 -13.67 -15.26
C PRO A 37 3.85 -13.38 -14.52
N LYS A 38 4.35 -12.13 -14.53
CA LYS A 38 5.54 -11.72 -13.79
C LYS A 38 5.38 -11.77 -12.26
N TRP A 39 4.15 -11.93 -11.76
CA TRP A 39 3.86 -11.99 -10.33
C TRP A 39 3.69 -13.42 -9.82
N ILE A 40 3.60 -14.40 -10.73
CA ILE A 40 3.55 -15.82 -10.35
C ILE A 40 4.80 -16.20 -9.55
N PRO A 41 6.05 -15.90 -9.98
CA PRO A 41 7.25 -16.23 -9.20
C PRO A 41 7.21 -15.65 -7.79
N LEU A 42 6.75 -14.40 -7.65
CA LEU A 42 6.64 -13.70 -6.37
C LEU A 42 5.71 -14.41 -5.38
N LEU A 43 4.57 -14.89 -5.88
CA LEU A 43 3.60 -15.62 -5.07
C LEU A 43 4.09 -17.03 -4.74
N THR A 44 4.77 -17.69 -5.68
CA THR A 44 5.32 -19.04 -5.47
C THR A 44 6.49 -19.05 -4.47
N THR A 45 7.21 -17.93 -4.29
CA THR A 45 8.22 -17.76 -3.25
C THR A 45 7.67 -18.00 -1.83
N PHE A 46 6.37 -17.80 -1.62
CA PHE A 46 5.71 -18.06 -0.34
C PHE A 46 5.12 -19.48 -0.22
N GLY A 47 5.56 -20.42 -1.07
CA GLY A 47 5.14 -21.83 -1.04
C GLY A 47 3.82 -22.12 -1.75
N LEU A 48 3.25 -21.15 -2.47
CA LEU A 48 2.10 -21.40 -3.34
C LEU A 48 2.51 -22.18 -4.58
N SER A 49 1.69 -23.14 -5.00
CA SER A 49 1.81 -23.70 -6.34
C SER A 49 1.41 -22.65 -7.41
N ILE A 50 1.86 -22.85 -8.65
CA ILE A 50 1.50 -21.96 -9.77
C ILE A 50 -0.03 -21.84 -9.92
N LYS A 51 -0.76 -22.96 -9.77
CA LYS A 51 -2.23 -22.96 -9.84
C LYS A 51 -2.84 -22.11 -8.73
N GLN A 52 -2.34 -22.21 -7.51
CA GLN A 52 -2.80 -21.38 -6.39
C GLN A 52 -2.45 -19.90 -6.61
N ALA A 53 -1.26 -19.59 -7.11
CA ALA A 53 -0.83 -18.22 -7.41
C ALA A 53 -1.75 -17.56 -8.44
N ILE A 54 -2.04 -18.25 -9.55
CA ILE A 54 -2.98 -17.77 -10.57
C ILE A 54 -4.39 -17.59 -9.99
N PHE A 55 -4.85 -18.56 -9.19
CA PHE A 55 -6.19 -18.54 -8.60
C PHE A 55 -6.38 -17.38 -7.61
N ILE A 56 -5.38 -17.10 -6.77
CA ILE A 56 -5.49 -16.09 -5.70
C ILE A 56 -5.22 -14.66 -6.18
N MET A 57 -4.49 -14.48 -7.30
CA MET A 57 -4.07 -13.16 -7.77
C MET A 57 -5.22 -12.17 -7.99
N PRO A 58 -6.37 -12.55 -8.59
CA PRO A 58 -7.49 -11.62 -8.73
C PRO A 58 -8.08 -11.17 -7.38
N PHE A 59 -8.08 -12.04 -6.37
CA PHE A 59 -8.55 -11.68 -5.02
C PHE A 59 -7.60 -10.70 -4.32
N ILE A 60 -6.29 -10.87 -4.51
CA ILE A 60 -5.29 -9.87 -4.11
C ILE A 60 -5.59 -8.53 -4.81
N GLY A 61 -5.90 -8.57 -6.10
CA GLY A 61 -6.21 -7.35 -6.85
C GLY A 61 -7.46 -6.62 -6.35
N ILE A 62 -8.52 -7.37 -6.00
CA ILE A 62 -9.73 -6.81 -5.36
C ILE A 62 -9.39 -6.18 -4.01
N MET A 63 -8.58 -6.85 -3.18
CA MET A 63 -8.12 -6.30 -1.90
C MET A 63 -7.35 -4.99 -2.09
N ASP A 64 -6.45 -4.93 -3.07
CA ASP A 64 -5.69 -3.71 -3.36
C ASP A 64 -6.61 -2.55 -3.78
N ILE A 65 -7.64 -2.81 -4.60
CA ILE A 65 -8.64 -1.80 -4.98
C ILE A 65 -9.43 -1.30 -3.76
N ILE A 66 -9.81 -2.20 -2.84
CA ILE A 66 -10.48 -1.83 -1.58
C ILE A 66 -9.57 -0.91 -0.75
N VAL A 67 -8.29 -1.27 -0.60
CA VAL A 67 -7.30 -0.44 0.12
C VAL A 67 -7.15 0.93 -0.55
N ALA A 68 -7.09 0.98 -1.88
CA ALA A 68 -6.97 2.22 -2.64
C ALA A 68 -8.16 3.16 -2.36
N VAL A 69 -9.38 2.67 -2.58
CA VAL A 69 -10.61 3.46 -2.41
C VAL A 69 -10.78 3.91 -0.96
N ILE A 70 -10.60 3.00 0.00
CA ILE A 70 -10.70 3.36 1.42
C ILE A 70 -9.66 4.42 1.76
N THR A 71 -8.39 4.25 1.37
CA THR A 71 -7.34 5.22 1.73
C THR A 71 -7.58 6.62 1.16
N LEU A 72 -8.16 6.71 -0.05
CA LEU A 72 -8.48 7.99 -0.68
C LEU A 72 -9.48 8.80 0.16
N PHE A 73 -10.56 8.17 0.60
CA PHE A 73 -11.66 8.87 1.29
C PHE A 73 -11.54 8.81 2.82
N TYR A 74 -11.18 7.65 3.34
CA TYR A 74 -11.14 7.29 4.76
C TYR A 74 -9.83 6.56 5.09
N PRO A 75 -8.70 7.27 5.22
CA PRO A 75 -7.42 6.68 5.64
C PRO A 75 -7.50 6.17 7.08
N ILE A 76 -7.99 4.94 7.24
CA ILE A 76 -8.21 4.29 8.52
C ILE A 76 -6.89 3.67 8.98
N ARG A 77 -6.53 3.85 10.26
CA ARG A 77 -5.29 3.35 10.88
C ARG A 77 -4.95 1.90 10.49
N GLY A 78 -5.90 0.98 10.63
CA GLY A 78 -5.70 -0.45 10.33
C GLY A 78 -5.38 -0.70 8.85
N ILE A 79 -6.06 0.01 7.94
CA ILE A 79 -5.83 -0.10 6.50
C ILE A 79 -4.46 0.46 6.11
N LEU A 80 -4.02 1.56 6.72
CA LEU A 80 -2.69 2.12 6.46
C LEU A 80 -1.56 1.21 6.98
N ILE A 81 -1.75 0.58 8.14
CA ILE A 81 -0.81 -0.44 8.67
C ILE A 81 -0.75 -1.63 7.70
N TRP A 82 -1.91 -2.14 7.28
CA TRP A 82 -2.00 -3.21 6.30
C TRP A 82 -1.32 -2.83 4.98
N ALA A 83 -1.64 -1.67 4.42
CA ALA A 83 -1.07 -1.18 3.17
C ALA A 83 0.46 -1.08 3.23
N THR A 84 0.99 -0.56 4.34
CA THR A 84 2.44 -0.48 4.58
C THR A 84 3.06 -1.87 4.59
N PHE A 85 2.52 -2.78 5.40
CA PHE A 85 3.04 -4.13 5.56
C PHE A 85 2.95 -4.94 4.27
N TRP A 86 1.79 -4.91 3.62
CA TRP A 86 1.52 -5.62 2.37
C TRP A 86 2.44 -5.14 1.25
N ALA A 87 2.50 -3.84 0.99
CA ALA A 87 3.38 -3.29 -0.04
C ALA A 87 4.87 -3.57 0.25
N PHE A 88 5.27 -3.58 1.52
CA PHE A 88 6.62 -3.96 1.93
C PHE A 88 6.91 -5.43 1.59
N LEU A 89 6.02 -6.35 1.97
CA LEU A 89 6.17 -7.77 1.65
C LEU A 89 6.16 -8.02 0.13
N THR A 90 5.29 -7.34 -0.62
CA THR A 90 5.25 -7.45 -2.08
C THR A 90 6.55 -6.96 -2.70
N ALA A 91 7.11 -5.84 -2.23
CA ALA A 91 8.41 -5.38 -2.71
C ALA A 91 9.52 -6.37 -2.31
N LEU A 92 9.51 -6.88 -1.07
CA LEU A 92 10.51 -7.81 -0.56
C LEU A 92 10.49 -9.16 -1.28
N SER A 93 9.33 -9.57 -1.81
CA SER A 93 9.21 -10.80 -2.60
C SER A 93 10.11 -10.81 -3.84
N ARG A 94 10.51 -9.64 -4.36
CA ARG A 94 11.39 -9.50 -5.53
C ARG A 94 12.76 -10.16 -5.31
N PRO A 95 13.60 -9.70 -4.36
CA PRO A 95 14.86 -10.38 -4.09
C PRO A 95 14.68 -11.83 -3.64
N LEU A 96 13.59 -12.14 -2.93
CA LEU A 96 13.29 -13.51 -2.51
C LEU A 96 12.91 -14.44 -3.66
N SER A 97 12.40 -13.92 -4.78
CA SER A 97 12.12 -14.69 -5.99
C SER A 97 13.30 -14.75 -6.96
N GLY A 98 14.44 -14.15 -6.60
CA GLY A 98 15.65 -14.09 -7.43
C GLY A 98 15.80 -12.83 -8.28
N ASP A 99 14.90 -11.84 -8.16
CA ASP A 99 15.08 -10.54 -8.81
C ASP A 99 16.21 -9.74 -8.12
N PRO A 100 16.86 -8.77 -8.79
CA PRO A 100 17.87 -7.93 -8.17
C PRO A 100 17.33 -7.14 -6.95
N VAL A 101 18.15 -6.95 -5.91
CA VAL A 101 17.78 -6.18 -4.69
C VAL A 101 17.31 -4.76 -5.01
N ILE A 102 17.80 -4.16 -6.10
CA ILE A 102 17.37 -2.83 -6.54
C ILE A 102 15.86 -2.77 -6.83
N GLU A 103 15.22 -3.87 -7.24
CA GLU A 103 13.76 -3.93 -7.45
C GLU A 103 12.98 -3.70 -6.14
N PHE A 104 13.54 -4.09 -4.99
CA PHE A 104 12.97 -3.77 -3.68
C PHE A 104 13.15 -2.28 -3.35
N VAL A 105 14.34 -1.75 -3.58
CA VAL A 105 14.70 -0.35 -3.26
C VAL A 105 13.92 0.64 -4.12
N GLU A 106 13.80 0.38 -5.41
CA GLU A 106 13.01 1.18 -6.36
C GLU A 106 11.54 1.29 -5.93
N ARG A 107 11.00 0.24 -5.29
CA ARG A 107 9.62 0.18 -4.79
C ARG A 107 9.45 0.71 -3.37
N SER A 108 10.48 1.33 -2.79
CA SER A 108 10.40 1.94 -1.45
C SER A 108 9.24 2.92 -1.31
N ALA A 109 8.96 3.72 -2.36
CA ALA A 109 7.83 4.63 -2.39
C ALA A 109 6.48 3.93 -2.13
N ASN A 110 6.31 2.67 -2.57
CA ASN A 110 5.04 1.94 -2.46
C ASN A 110 4.65 1.68 -1.00
N TRP A 111 5.63 1.39 -0.13
CA TRP A 111 5.38 1.09 1.29
C TRP A 111 5.72 2.27 2.21
N CYS A 112 6.64 3.15 1.83
CA CYS A 112 6.93 4.37 2.59
C CYS A 112 5.77 5.36 2.57
N LEU A 113 5.01 5.45 1.47
CA LEU A 113 3.92 6.41 1.37
C LEU A 113 2.72 6.13 2.30
N PRO A 114 2.17 4.90 2.39
CA PRO A 114 1.15 4.60 3.40
C PRO A 114 1.70 4.71 4.83
N LEU A 115 2.99 4.42 5.06
CA LEU A 115 3.65 4.62 6.36
C LEU A 115 3.75 6.11 6.73
N ALA A 116 4.11 6.95 5.79
CA ALA A 116 4.17 8.40 5.98
C ALA A 116 2.77 8.96 6.28
N LEU A 117 1.75 8.51 5.55
CA LEU A 117 0.35 8.88 5.80
C LEU A 117 -0.12 8.42 7.19
N LEU A 118 0.26 7.21 7.61
CA LEU A 118 0.00 6.69 8.96
C LEU A 118 0.67 7.57 10.03
N ALA A 119 1.94 7.93 9.84
CA ALA A 119 2.67 8.78 10.78
C ALA A 119 2.07 10.18 10.87
N MET A 120 1.70 10.80 9.74
CA MET A 120 1.07 12.14 9.74
C MET A 120 -0.25 12.17 10.52
N GLN A 121 -1.01 11.08 10.51
CA GLN A 121 -2.32 11.02 11.15
C GLN A 121 -2.31 10.57 12.61
N TYR A 122 -1.36 9.70 12.97
CA TYR A 122 -1.42 8.98 14.25
C TYR A 122 -0.15 9.11 15.10
N TYR A 123 0.92 9.73 14.59
CA TYR A 123 2.10 10.00 15.41
C TYR A 123 1.80 11.18 16.36
N PRO A 124 2.11 11.06 17.66
CA PRO A 124 1.88 12.16 18.60
C PRO A 124 2.64 13.40 18.16
N LYS A 125 1.96 14.53 18.04
CA LYS A 125 2.65 15.82 17.93
C LYS A 125 3.38 16.03 19.26
N ARG A 126 4.71 16.09 19.22
CA ARG A 126 5.48 16.52 20.39
C ARG A 126 5.09 17.98 20.66
N ASN A 127 4.39 18.23 21.77
CA ASN A 127 4.25 19.59 22.27
C ASN A 127 5.65 20.02 22.70
N LEU A 128 6.35 20.75 21.83
CA LEU A 128 7.50 21.53 22.26
C LEU A 128 6.94 22.62 23.16
N ILE A 129 6.92 22.34 24.46
CA ILE A 129 6.82 23.38 25.47
C ILE A 129 8.09 24.19 25.28
N LEU A 130 7.96 25.35 24.64
CA LEU A 130 8.98 26.38 24.68
C LEU A 130 8.92 26.96 26.09
N GLU A 131 9.77 26.44 26.97
CA GLU A 131 10.18 27.13 28.21
C GLU A 131 11.07 28.32 27.86
#